data_AF-A0A9D5AA94-F1
#
_entry.id   AF-A0A9D5AA94-F1
#
_cell.length_a   1.000
_cell.length_b   1.000
_cell.length_c   1.000
_cell.angle_alpha   90.00
_cell.angle_beta   90.00
_cell.angle_gamma   90.00
#
_symmetry.space_group_name_H-M   'P 1'
#
loop_
_entity.id
_entity.type
_entity.pdbx_description
1 polymer ?
#
loop_
_entity_poly.entity_id
_entity_poly.type
_entity_poly.pdbx_seq_one_letter_code
_entity_poly.pdbx_strand_id
1 'polypeptide(L)'
;KSNTFPLQKPTIISASISSEILQLFIFFFFLMLSKSLPSSPAFRIDTKTKTSFAKILQSFFSIQNPRAWILFIVLFIQILLFFNLRRLPTPVALHHHHFPTRLALTQTAAIHNGTVLDSSPTIDNNDQCGSGRVFVYDLPKFFNQEILDNCDNLNPWSSRCDALSNDGFGQSATGLAGIIPENLLPSWYWTDQFVSEIIFHNRILNHKCRTMEPESAAAFYIPFYAGLAVGKYLWLNSSTAKERDRHCEIMLTWLQEQPHYKKSKGWDHFLTMGRISWDFRRSKDEDWGSSCIYKPGLRNITRLLIERNPWDYFDIGIPYPTGFHPDSYSDVIRWQSFVRERRRNSLFCFAGAPRRTFRNDFRTILLNQCRESGGSCRTVDCTGSRCFNGTSAITETFLDSDFCLQPRGDSFTRRSIFDCMVAGSIPVFFWRRSAYFQYQWFLPDEPGSYSVYIDRDAVKNGTSVKAVLESYTKEEVSNMREKVIEYIPRMVYAKHSKGIDGVKDAFDFAMEGVFTRFKEQLQPGFHKWK
;
A
#
# COMPACT_ATOMS: atom_id res chain seq x y z
N LYS A 1 17.20 43.21 52.57
CA LYS A 1 18.60 43.36 53.02
C LYS A 1 19.46 42.55 52.05
N SER A 2 19.80 43.10 50.89
CA SER A 2 20.93 44.01 50.59
C SER A 2 22.25 43.28 50.33
N ASN A 3 22.79 43.53 49.14
CA ASN A 3 24.21 43.75 48.80
C ASN A 3 25.05 42.67 48.09
N THR A 4 25.10 42.83 46.75
CA THR A 4 26.25 43.25 45.89
C THR A 4 27.55 42.43 45.74
N PHE A 5 27.93 42.34 44.45
CA PHE A 5 29.16 41.95 43.72
C PHE A 5 30.52 42.43 44.26
N PRO A 6 31.62 41.90 43.66
CA PRO A 6 32.47 42.80 42.86
C PRO A 6 32.87 42.28 41.45
N LEU A 7 33.22 43.25 40.59
CA LEU A 7 33.74 43.17 39.21
C LEU A 7 35.27 43.10 39.14
N GLN A 8 35.83 42.53 38.07
CA GLN A 8 37.17 42.88 37.55
C GLN A 8 37.23 42.84 36.00
N LYS A 9 37.96 43.80 35.41
CA LYS A 9 37.99 44.26 33.99
C LYS A 9 38.78 43.35 33.01
N PRO A 10 38.60 43.49 31.68
CA PRO A 10 39.37 42.78 30.65
C PRO A 10 40.59 43.56 30.13
N THR A 11 41.61 42.82 29.69
CA THR A 11 42.84 43.32 29.06
C THR A 11 42.73 43.29 27.53
N ILE A 12 43.16 44.38 26.89
CA ILE A 12 43.25 44.58 25.44
C ILE A 12 44.59 44.04 24.92
N ILE A 13 44.60 43.26 23.84
CA ILE A 13 45.77 43.05 22.97
C ILE A 13 45.32 43.28 21.51
N SER A 14 46.01 44.19 20.83
CA SER A 14 45.74 44.62 19.45
C SER A 14 46.59 43.87 18.41
N ALA A 15 45.91 43.46 17.34
CA ALA A 15 46.25 43.50 15.91
C ALA A 15 47.69 43.24 15.41
N SER A 16 47.84 42.21 14.56
CA SER A 16 48.73 42.18 13.39
C SER A 16 48.46 40.94 12.49
N ILE A 17 47.28 40.83 11.86
CA ILE A 17 46.99 39.79 10.83
C ILE A 17 46.06 40.35 9.74
N SER A 18 46.38 41.50 9.15
CA SER A 18 45.56 42.11 8.09
C SER A 18 46.25 42.23 6.72
N SER A 19 47.57 42.00 6.64
CA SER A 19 48.30 42.19 5.38
C SER A 19 48.29 40.95 4.47
N GLU A 20 48.40 39.74 5.02
CA GLU A 20 48.54 38.52 4.20
C GLU A 20 47.21 38.03 3.60
N ILE A 21 46.10 38.23 4.30
CA ILE A 21 44.76 37.84 3.83
C ILE A 21 44.31 38.73 2.65
N LEU A 22 44.71 40.00 2.65
CA LEU A 22 44.36 40.93 1.57
C LEU A 22 45.13 40.62 0.28
N GLN A 23 46.38 40.14 0.38
CA GLN A 23 47.15 39.71 -0.80
C GLN A 23 46.61 38.43 -1.44
N LEU A 24 46.12 37.47 -0.65
CA LEU A 24 45.47 36.26 -1.18
C LEU A 24 44.17 36.58 -1.95
N PHE A 25 43.40 37.57 -1.48
CA PHE A 25 42.16 37.98 -2.13
C PHE A 25 42.39 38.65 -3.49
N ILE A 26 43.43 39.48 -3.63
CA ILE A 26 43.76 40.14 -4.89
C ILE A 26 44.29 39.12 -5.93
N PHE A 27 45.07 38.12 -5.48
CA PHE A 27 45.60 37.08 -6.36
C PHE A 27 44.49 36.18 -6.94
N PHE A 28 43.50 35.80 -6.13
CA PHE A 28 42.35 35.01 -6.60
C PHE A 28 41.41 35.80 -7.52
N PHE A 29 41.28 37.11 -7.32
CA PHE A 29 40.44 37.97 -8.16
C PHE A 29 41.02 38.13 -9.57
N PHE A 30 42.35 38.21 -9.72
CA PHE A 30 43.01 38.26 -11.04
C PHE A 30 43.00 36.93 -11.79
N LEU A 31 43.03 35.78 -11.08
CA LEU A 31 42.95 34.46 -11.70
C LEU A 31 41.58 34.17 -12.35
N MET A 32 40.52 34.82 -11.86
CA MET A 32 39.15 34.65 -12.37
C MET A 32 38.83 35.52 -13.60
N LEU A 33 39.68 36.50 -13.94
CA LEU A 33 39.49 37.41 -15.08
C LEU A 33 40.26 36.99 -16.34
N SER A 34 41.07 35.93 -16.28
CA SER A 34 41.84 35.42 -17.41
C SER A 34 41.46 33.96 -17.71
N LYS A 35 40.50 33.77 -18.63
CA LYS A 35 40.48 32.63 -19.56
C LYS A 35 39.48 32.90 -20.69
N SER A 36 40.06 33.08 -21.87
CA SER A 36 39.46 33.29 -23.19
C SER A 36 38.64 32.08 -23.69
N LEU A 37 37.46 32.33 -24.27
CA LEU A 37 36.68 31.36 -25.06
C LEU A 37 37.12 31.37 -26.54
N PRO A 38 37.18 30.22 -27.25
CA PRO A 38 37.29 30.17 -28.70
C PRO A 38 35.95 30.44 -29.42
N SER A 39 36.08 30.76 -30.71
CA SER A 39 35.17 31.45 -31.63
C SER A 39 34.05 30.63 -32.32
N SER A 40 32.81 31.18 -32.29
CA SER A 40 31.75 31.36 -33.34
C SER A 40 31.28 30.20 -34.28
N PRO A 41 30.02 30.21 -34.81
CA PRO A 41 29.27 31.42 -35.24
C PRO A 41 27.75 31.55 -34.92
N ALA A 42 27.39 32.84 -34.79
CA ALA A 42 26.20 33.58 -35.24
C ALA A 42 24.78 33.20 -34.79
N PHE A 43 24.30 33.90 -33.75
CA PHE A 43 22.90 34.39 -33.70
C PHE A 43 22.87 35.81 -33.11
N ARG A 44 22.35 36.78 -33.86
CA ARG A 44 22.19 38.19 -33.44
C ARG A 44 21.03 38.29 -32.44
N ILE A 45 21.29 38.77 -31.22
CA ILE A 45 20.24 39.28 -30.31
C ILE A 45 20.70 40.61 -29.71
N ASP A 46 19.72 41.52 -29.64
CA ASP A 46 19.73 42.95 -29.41
C ASP A 46 20.38 43.42 -28.09
N THR A 47 21.16 44.51 -28.16
CA THR A 47 21.93 45.11 -27.07
C THR A 47 21.11 46.15 -26.30
N LYS A 48 20.22 45.71 -25.40
CA LYS A 48 19.57 46.60 -24.40
C LYS A 48 19.42 46.05 -22.98
N THR A 49 19.80 44.79 -22.71
CA THR A 49 19.55 44.13 -21.41
C THR A 49 20.76 43.98 -20.48
N LYS A 50 21.97 44.39 -20.89
CA LYS A 50 23.18 44.28 -20.03
C LYS A 50 23.29 45.37 -18.94
N THR A 51 22.57 46.48 -19.04
CA THR A 51 22.66 47.60 -18.09
C THR A 51 21.76 47.45 -16.85
N SER A 52 20.84 46.49 -16.83
CA SER A 52 19.94 46.25 -15.69
C SER A 52 20.54 45.35 -14.61
N PHE A 53 21.28 44.30 -14.99
CA PHE A 53 21.85 43.34 -14.04
C PHE A 53 22.99 43.90 -13.18
N ALA A 54 23.82 44.79 -13.75
CA ALA A 54 24.93 45.40 -13.02
C ALA A 54 24.46 46.34 -11.88
N LYS A 55 23.33 47.05 -12.07
CA LYS A 55 22.75 47.92 -11.04
C LYS A 55 22.07 47.14 -9.90
N ILE A 56 21.52 45.97 -10.18
CA ILE A 56 20.91 45.11 -9.17
C ILE A 56 21.98 44.50 -8.25
N LEU A 57 23.12 44.11 -8.81
CA LEU A 57 24.24 43.55 -8.04
C LEU A 57 24.87 44.60 -7.10
N GLN A 58 24.91 45.87 -7.52
CA GLN A 58 25.49 46.96 -6.73
C GLN A 58 24.65 47.34 -5.49
N SER A 59 23.35 47.02 -5.49
CA SER A 59 22.44 47.21 -4.34
C SER A 59 22.70 46.19 -3.22
N PHE A 60 23.15 44.98 -3.55
CA PHE A 60 23.38 43.91 -2.57
C PHE A 60 24.69 44.05 -1.77
N PHE A 61 25.63 44.88 -2.24
CA PHE A 61 26.95 45.06 -1.60
C PHE A 61 27.11 46.40 -0.86
N SER A 62 26.00 47.10 -0.58
CA SER A 62 26.04 48.30 0.28
C SER A 62 26.21 47.90 1.76
N ILE A 63 27.23 48.46 2.40
CA ILE A 63 27.74 48.16 3.75
C ILE A 63 26.73 48.46 4.88
N GLN A 64 25.51 48.89 4.59
CA GLN A 64 24.51 49.32 5.58
C GLN A 64 23.29 48.38 5.75
N ASN A 65 23.32 47.14 5.23
CA ASN A 65 22.18 46.22 5.39
C ASN A 65 22.43 45.13 6.45
N PRO A 66 21.86 45.23 7.67
CA PRO A 66 22.10 44.27 8.75
C PRO A 66 21.58 42.86 8.45
N ARG A 67 20.63 42.71 7.50
CA ARG A 67 20.08 41.41 7.10
C ARG A 67 21.03 40.57 6.23
N ALA A 68 21.91 41.22 5.45
CA ALA A 68 22.91 40.54 4.64
C ALA A 68 24.02 39.94 5.52
N TRP A 69 24.40 40.63 6.60
CA TRP A 69 25.37 40.14 7.57
C TRP A 69 24.89 38.91 8.33
N ILE A 70 23.60 38.85 8.69
CA ILE A 70 23.02 37.66 9.33
C ILE A 70 23.11 36.45 8.38
N LEU A 71 22.80 36.63 7.10
CA LEU A 71 22.92 35.57 6.10
C LEU A 71 24.37 35.08 5.94
N PHE A 72 25.34 35.99 5.89
CA PHE A 72 26.76 35.63 5.82
C PHE A 72 27.26 34.90 7.08
N ILE A 73 26.83 35.33 8.27
CA ILE A 73 27.19 34.67 9.53
C ILE A 73 26.60 33.26 9.58
N VAL A 74 25.34 33.08 9.17
CA VAL A 74 24.69 31.76 9.11
C VAL A 74 25.42 30.84 8.12
N LEU A 75 25.75 31.34 6.93
CA LEU A 75 26.48 30.56 5.93
C LEU A 75 27.88 30.18 6.43
N PHE A 76 28.57 31.10 7.12
CA PHE A 76 29.90 30.87 7.69
C PHE A 76 29.86 29.82 8.81
N ILE A 77 28.86 29.85 9.68
CA ILE A 77 28.65 28.83 10.72
C ILE A 77 28.35 27.46 10.11
N GLN A 78 27.51 27.40 9.06
CA GLN A 78 27.21 26.16 8.35
C GLN A 78 28.47 25.54 7.72
N ILE A 79 29.34 26.36 7.13
CA ILE A 79 30.61 25.92 6.56
C ILE A 79 31.56 25.43 7.67
N LEU A 80 31.66 26.13 8.80
CA LEU A 80 32.47 25.69 9.96
C LEU A 80 31.97 24.35 10.53
N LEU A 81 30.66 24.15 10.64
CA LEU A 81 30.07 22.89 11.10
C LEU A 81 30.37 21.75 10.11
N PHE A 82 30.28 22.01 8.81
CA PHE A 82 30.60 21.04 7.77
C PHE A 82 32.07 20.59 7.79
N PHE A 83 33.01 21.51 8.07
CA PHE A 83 34.43 21.17 8.20
C PHE A 83 34.78 20.47 9.52
N ASN A 84 34.04 20.70 10.60
CA ASN A 84 34.25 20.00 11.89
C ASN A 84 33.62 18.59 11.93
N LEU A 85 32.56 18.33 11.16
CA LEU A 85 31.95 16.99 11.03
C LEU A 85 32.81 15.98 10.23
N ARG A 86 33.85 16.45 9.52
CA ARG A 86 34.84 15.58 8.83
C ARG A 86 36.02 15.14 9.72
N ARG A 87 36.04 15.48 11.02
CA ARG A 87 37.12 15.11 11.96
C ARG A 87 36.63 14.25 13.14
N LEU A 88 35.82 13.23 12.87
CA LEU A 88 35.50 12.17 13.84
C LEU A 88 35.98 10.81 13.29
N PRO A 89 36.88 10.10 13.99
CA PRO A 89 37.33 8.77 13.58
C PRO A 89 36.27 7.71 13.85
N THR A 90 36.08 6.82 12.87
CA THR A 90 35.32 5.58 12.97
C THR A 90 36.03 4.58 13.90
N PRO A 91 35.30 3.84 14.77
CA PRO A 91 35.79 2.57 15.28
C PRO A 91 35.26 1.43 14.40
N VAL A 92 36.18 0.82 13.67
CA VAL A 92 36.06 -0.55 13.17
C VAL A 92 36.19 -1.49 14.37
N ALA A 93 35.21 -2.37 14.59
CA ALA A 93 35.37 -3.56 15.41
C ALA A 93 35.05 -4.78 14.56
N LEU A 94 36.10 -5.45 14.09
CA LEU A 94 36.07 -6.80 13.56
C LEU A 94 35.84 -7.76 14.74
N HIS A 95 34.73 -8.50 14.73
CA HIS A 95 34.65 -9.75 15.48
C HIS A 95 34.55 -10.92 14.51
N HIS A 96 35.68 -11.61 14.34
CA HIS A 96 35.74 -12.95 13.79
C HIS A 96 35.02 -13.91 14.76
N HIS A 97 33.90 -14.48 14.33
CA HIS A 97 33.39 -15.71 14.92
C HIS A 97 33.67 -16.88 13.98
N HIS A 98 34.56 -17.75 14.45
CA HIS A 98 34.80 -19.08 13.91
C HIS A 98 33.53 -19.92 13.96
N PHE A 99 33.10 -20.43 12.80
CA PHE A 99 32.18 -21.56 12.71
C PHE A 99 32.97 -22.86 12.82
N PRO A 100 32.65 -23.77 13.76
CA PRO A 100 33.11 -25.15 13.70
C PRO A 100 32.27 -25.93 12.70
N THR A 101 32.98 -26.54 11.76
CA THR A 101 32.60 -27.64 10.89
C THR A 101 31.72 -28.66 11.62
N ARG A 102 30.47 -28.86 11.18
CA ARG A 102 29.71 -30.05 11.59
C ARG A 102 30.14 -31.23 10.73
N LEU A 103 30.75 -32.19 11.41
CA LEU A 103 30.99 -33.55 10.93
C LEU A 103 29.70 -34.19 10.42
N ALA A 104 29.86 -34.92 9.33
CA ALA A 104 28.94 -35.95 8.87
C ALA A 104 28.69 -36.97 9.98
N LEU A 105 27.41 -37.19 10.30
CA LEU A 105 26.96 -38.38 11.00
C LEU A 105 26.43 -39.35 9.95
N THR A 106 27.26 -40.36 9.68
CA THR A 106 26.89 -41.63 9.07
C THR A 106 25.78 -42.28 9.89
N GLN A 107 24.56 -42.32 9.36
CA GLN A 107 23.54 -43.25 9.84
C GLN A 107 23.68 -44.57 9.07
N THR A 108 24.07 -45.58 9.84
CA THR A 108 24.11 -46.99 9.45
C THR A 108 22.71 -47.48 9.08
N ALA A 109 22.59 -48.07 7.88
CA ALA A 109 21.43 -48.82 7.45
C ALA A 109 21.25 -50.06 8.33
N ALA A 110 20.15 -50.10 9.09
CA ALA A 110 19.63 -51.32 9.69
C ALA A 110 18.49 -51.82 8.82
N ILE A 111 18.70 -52.98 8.20
CA ILE A 111 17.71 -53.75 7.45
C ILE A 111 16.70 -54.28 8.46
N HIS A 112 15.45 -53.81 8.39
CA HIS A 112 14.34 -54.48 9.04
C HIS A 112 13.35 -54.93 7.98
N ASN A 113 13.35 -56.24 7.70
CA ASN A 113 12.28 -56.91 7.00
C ASN A 113 11.02 -56.82 7.86
N GLY A 114 9.97 -56.21 7.30
CA GLY A 114 8.65 -56.06 7.93
C GLY A 114 7.59 -56.05 6.84
N THR A 115 6.80 -57.11 6.83
CA THR A 115 5.68 -57.44 5.95
C THR A 115 4.77 -56.27 5.58
N VAL A 116 4.48 -56.17 4.28
CA VAL A 116 3.41 -55.34 3.69
C VAL A 116 2.07 -55.80 4.26
N LEU A 117 1.46 -54.94 5.08
CA LEU A 117 0.05 -55.03 5.45
C LEU A 117 -0.65 -53.82 4.84
N ASP A 118 -1.51 -54.13 3.89
CA ASP A 118 -2.39 -53.24 3.15
C ASP A 118 -3.33 -52.51 4.13
N SER A 119 -2.97 -51.28 4.49
CA SER A 119 -3.85 -50.38 5.22
C SER A 119 -4.53 -49.46 4.22
N SER A 120 -5.74 -49.85 3.80
CA SER A 120 -6.73 -48.94 3.23
C SER A 120 -6.81 -47.66 4.08
N PRO A 121 -6.87 -46.47 3.47
CA PRO A 121 -6.98 -45.24 4.22
C PRO A 121 -8.35 -45.20 4.89
N THR A 122 -8.36 -45.37 6.21
CA THR A 122 -9.49 -44.98 7.04
C THR A 122 -9.71 -43.48 6.81
N ILE A 123 -10.79 -43.13 6.11
CA ILE A 123 -11.25 -41.75 6.01
C ILE A 123 -11.58 -41.33 7.44
N ASP A 124 -10.67 -40.58 8.04
CA ASP A 124 -10.90 -39.93 9.31
C ASP A 124 -11.96 -38.86 9.05
N ASN A 125 -13.22 -39.21 9.30
CA ASN A 125 -14.42 -38.38 9.06
C ASN A 125 -14.44 -37.08 9.89
N ASN A 126 -13.32 -36.76 10.56
CA ASN A 126 -13.10 -35.58 11.39
C ASN A 126 -12.01 -34.64 10.83
N ASP A 127 -11.41 -34.94 9.66
CA ASP A 127 -10.45 -34.03 9.02
C ASP A 127 -11.18 -32.79 8.46
N GLN A 128 -11.16 -31.70 9.24
CA GLN A 128 -11.74 -30.41 8.86
C GLN A 128 -11.02 -29.73 7.67
N CYS A 129 -9.97 -30.35 7.13
CA CYS A 129 -9.17 -29.86 6.01
C CYS A 129 -9.40 -30.65 4.71
N GLY A 130 -10.60 -31.20 4.51
CA GLY A 130 -10.98 -31.96 3.31
C GLY A 130 -10.84 -31.20 1.98
N SER A 131 -10.79 -29.86 2.01
CA SER A 131 -10.50 -29.03 0.82
C SER A 131 -9.00 -29.01 0.46
N GLY A 132 -8.12 -29.37 1.39
CA GLY A 132 -6.68 -29.38 1.22
C GLY A 132 -5.92 -28.76 2.40
N ARG A 133 -4.63 -29.08 2.47
CA ARG A 133 -3.66 -28.45 3.38
C ARG A 133 -2.80 -27.44 2.64
N VAL A 134 -2.36 -26.40 3.34
CA VAL A 134 -1.44 -25.38 2.81
C VAL A 134 -0.08 -25.49 3.48
N PHE A 135 0.97 -25.59 2.67
CA PHE A 135 2.35 -25.44 3.14
C PHE A 135 2.78 -23.99 2.96
N VAL A 136 3.48 -23.45 3.95
CA VAL A 136 4.04 -22.09 3.90
C VAL A 136 5.53 -22.22 3.75
N TYR A 137 6.08 -21.66 2.67
CA TYR A 137 7.53 -21.62 2.52
C TYR A 137 8.17 -20.78 3.62
N ASP A 138 9.29 -21.27 4.16
CA ASP A 138 10.17 -20.51 5.03
C ASP A 138 11.11 -19.63 4.18
N LEU A 139 10.56 -18.52 3.67
CA LEU A 139 11.33 -17.56 2.88
C LEU A 139 12.36 -16.84 3.77
N PRO A 140 13.55 -16.51 3.23
CA PRO A 140 14.48 -15.59 3.88
C PRO A 140 13.79 -14.31 4.36
N LYS A 141 14.10 -13.88 5.59
CA LYS A 141 13.44 -12.76 6.27
C LYS A 141 13.46 -11.44 5.48
N PHE A 142 14.44 -11.25 4.61
CA PHE A 142 14.51 -10.06 3.75
C PHE A 142 13.31 -9.89 2.80
N PHE A 143 12.53 -10.95 2.55
CA PHE A 143 11.31 -10.89 1.73
C PHE A 143 10.05 -10.49 2.50
N ASN A 144 10.10 -10.44 3.84
CA ASN A 144 8.97 -10.16 4.70
C ASN A 144 9.36 -9.37 5.95
N GLN A 145 9.93 -10.02 6.97
CA GLN A 145 10.19 -9.43 8.28
C GLN A 145 11.12 -8.22 8.20
N GLU A 146 12.22 -8.28 7.44
CA GLU A 146 13.12 -7.11 7.35
C GLU A 146 12.48 -5.94 6.60
N ILE A 147 11.49 -6.18 5.74
CA ILE A 147 10.70 -5.10 5.10
C ILE A 147 9.88 -4.38 6.18
N LEU A 148 9.31 -5.12 7.13
CA LEU A 148 8.58 -4.55 8.27
C LEU A 148 9.52 -3.84 9.25
N ASP A 149 10.67 -4.44 9.57
CA ASP A 149 11.66 -3.84 10.46
C ASP A 149 12.21 -2.52 9.89
N ASN A 150 12.13 -2.34 8.57
CA ASN A 150 12.50 -1.11 7.85
C ASN A 150 11.28 -0.29 7.39
N CYS A 151 10.17 -0.35 8.11
CA CYS A 151 8.90 0.32 7.76
C CYS A 151 9.00 1.85 7.57
N ASP A 152 9.98 2.50 8.20
CA ASP A 152 10.26 3.93 8.04
C ASP A 152 10.74 4.29 6.63
N ASN A 153 11.32 3.33 5.91
CA ASN A 153 11.97 3.53 4.61
C ASN A 153 11.13 3.03 3.42
N LEU A 154 9.84 2.70 3.64
CA LEU A 154 8.96 2.14 2.61
C LEU A 154 8.23 3.21 1.77
N ASN A 155 8.39 4.48 2.11
CA ASN A 155 7.78 5.60 1.40
C ASN A 155 8.68 6.85 1.51
N PRO A 156 8.91 7.62 0.43
CA PRO A 156 9.69 8.85 0.49
C PRO A 156 9.13 9.97 1.38
N TRP A 157 7.83 9.98 1.67
CA TRP A 157 7.19 11.12 2.35
C TRP A 157 7.07 10.97 3.87
N SER A 158 6.87 9.76 4.36
CA SER A 158 6.63 9.50 5.79
C SER A 158 6.90 8.04 6.13
N SER A 159 7.19 7.80 7.40
CA SER A 159 7.17 6.44 7.95
C SER A 159 5.84 5.74 7.67
N ARG A 160 5.91 4.43 7.44
CA ARG A 160 4.73 3.56 7.34
C ARG A 160 4.52 2.72 8.59
N CYS A 161 5.37 2.82 9.61
CA CYS A 161 5.33 1.94 10.78
C CYS A 161 3.97 1.97 11.50
N ASP A 162 3.38 3.14 11.67
CA ASP A 162 2.03 3.27 12.25
C ASP A 162 0.97 2.52 11.45
N ALA A 163 1.04 2.57 10.11
CA ALA A 163 0.12 1.88 9.22
C ALA A 163 0.33 0.37 9.19
N LEU A 164 1.53 -0.11 9.51
CA LEU A 164 1.89 -1.53 9.54
C LEU A 164 1.82 -2.14 10.96
N SER A 165 1.55 -1.32 11.98
CA SER A 165 1.37 -1.77 13.36
C SER A 165 0.16 -2.69 13.53
N ASN A 166 0.05 -3.34 14.70
CA ASN A 166 -1.05 -4.26 15.02
C ASN A 166 -1.28 -5.30 13.92
N ASP A 167 -0.22 -6.00 13.51
CA ASP A 167 -0.30 -7.06 12.50
C ASP A 167 -0.86 -6.60 11.15
N GLY A 168 -0.63 -5.34 10.80
CA GLY A 168 -1.08 -4.71 9.56
C GLY A 168 -2.43 -3.99 9.66
N PHE A 169 -3.11 -3.99 10.82
CA PHE A 169 -4.34 -3.22 11.00
C PHE A 169 -4.10 -1.72 11.22
N GLY A 170 -2.88 -1.34 11.61
CA GLY A 170 -2.55 0.04 11.90
C GLY A 170 -3.07 0.52 13.25
N GLN A 171 -3.15 1.83 13.46
CA GLN A 171 -3.58 2.41 14.74
C GLN A 171 -5.09 2.20 15.00
N SER A 172 -5.49 2.09 16.27
CA SER A 172 -6.91 2.00 16.64
C SER A 172 -7.67 3.26 16.19
N ALA A 173 -8.88 3.05 15.65
CA ALA A 173 -9.72 4.13 15.13
C ALA A 173 -10.57 4.81 16.21
N THR A 174 -9.92 5.26 17.29
CA THR A 174 -10.57 5.92 18.44
C THR A 174 -11.41 7.14 18.05
N GLY A 175 -11.07 7.81 16.95
CA GLY A 175 -11.86 8.90 16.37
C GLY A 175 -13.24 8.52 15.84
N LEU A 176 -13.63 7.24 15.88
CA LEU A 176 -14.98 6.75 15.59
C LEU A 176 -15.88 6.67 16.84
N ALA A 177 -15.37 6.99 18.03
CA ALA A 177 -16.17 7.09 19.24
C ALA A 177 -17.37 8.03 19.02
N GLY A 178 -18.58 7.59 19.40
CA GLY A 178 -19.83 8.32 19.17
C GLY A 178 -20.41 8.23 17.75
N ILE A 179 -19.67 7.69 16.78
CA ILE A 179 -20.15 7.43 15.40
C ILE A 179 -20.61 5.98 15.25
N ILE A 180 -19.87 5.05 15.85
CA ILE A 180 -20.14 3.61 15.85
C ILE A 180 -20.48 3.10 17.26
N PRO A 181 -21.04 1.89 17.42
CA PRO A 181 -21.29 1.31 18.74
C PRO A 181 -20.01 1.20 19.58
N GLU A 182 -20.07 1.64 20.85
CA GLU A 182 -18.89 1.68 21.74
C GLU A 182 -18.25 0.30 21.94
N ASN A 183 -19.07 -0.75 22.02
CA ASN A 183 -18.61 -2.12 22.17
C ASN A 183 -17.96 -2.71 20.90
N LEU A 184 -18.07 -2.03 19.76
CA LEU A 184 -17.37 -2.41 18.53
C LEU A 184 -16.13 -1.57 18.28
N LEU A 185 -15.95 -0.43 18.96
CA LEU A 185 -14.79 0.45 18.77
C LEU A 185 -13.43 -0.26 18.87
N PRO A 186 -13.21 -1.25 19.76
CA PRO A 186 -11.95 -2.01 19.82
C PRO A 186 -11.67 -2.90 18.59
N SER A 187 -12.66 -3.07 17.72
CA SER A 187 -12.59 -3.84 16.48
C SER A 187 -12.39 -2.92 15.26
N TRP A 188 -12.13 -1.62 15.45
CA TRP A 188 -11.90 -0.65 14.38
C TRP A 188 -10.49 -0.06 14.38
N TYR A 189 -9.91 0.04 13.18
CA TYR A 189 -8.55 0.49 12.95
C TYR A 189 -8.44 1.38 11.72
N TRP A 190 -7.41 2.23 11.69
CA TRP A 190 -7.00 3.02 10.52
C TRP A 190 -6.15 2.17 9.57
N THR A 191 -6.73 1.06 9.11
CA THR A 191 -6.07 0.06 8.25
C THR A 191 -5.63 0.69 6.94
N ASP A 192 -4.39 0.45 6.52
CA ASP A 192 -3.88 0.93 5.23
C ASP A 192 -4.30 -0.01 4.10
N GLN A 193 -4.58 0.56 2.93
CA GLN A 193 -5.12 -0.20 1.79
C GLN A 193 -4.14 -1.23 1.20
N PHE A 194 -2.85 -1.17 1.53
CA PHE A 194 -1.79 -1.99 0.93
C PHE A 194 -1.24 -3.10 1.85
N VAL A 195 -1.93 -3.43 2.94
CA VAL A 195 -1.43 -4.33 4.01
C VAL A 195 -1.85 -5.79 3.88
N SER A 196 -2.54 -6.18 2.79
CA SER A 196 -3.06 -7.54 2.61
C SER A 196 -1.98 -8.62 2.74
N GLU A 197 -0.72 -8.31 2.41
CA GLU A 197 0.42 -9.25 2.54
C GLU A 197 0.67 -9.66 4.00
N ILE A 198 0.57 -8.70 4.92
CA ILE A 198 0.76 -8.93 6.36
C ILE A 198 -0.44 -9.72 6.92
N ILE A 199 -1.65 -9.28 6.61
CA ILE A 199 -2.89 -9.92 7.08
C ILE A 199 -2.94 -11.39 6.63
N PHE A 200 -2.70 -11.66 5.34
CA PHE A 200 -2.72 -13.02 4.81
C PHE A 200 -1.60 -13.88 5.41
N HIS A 201 -0.38 -13.35 5.53
CA HIS A 201 0.73 -14.12 6.07
C HIS A 201 0.47 -14.52 7.53
N ASN A 202 0.01 -13.58 8.37
CA ASN A 202 -0.34 -13.85 9.77
C ASN A 202 -1.48 -14.87 9.88
N ARG A 203 -2.50 -14.78 9.02
CA ARG A 203 -3.62 -15.73 8.99
C ARG A 203 -3.20 -17.12 8.53
N ILE A 204 -2.42 -17.25 7.46
CA ILE A 204 -1.99 -18.56 6.93
C ILE A 204 -1.07 -19.27 7.94
N LEU A 205 -0.18 -18.54 8.62
CA LEU A 205 0.71 -19.14 9.63
C LEU A 205 -0.07 -19.78 10.79
N ASN A 206 -1.27 -19.28 11.10
CA ASN A 206 -2.14 -19.74 12.19
C ASN A 206 -3.36 -20.53 11.69
N HIS A 207 -3.44 -20.81 10.39
CA HIS A 207 -4.59 -21.49 9.80
C HIS A 207 -4.62 -22.97 10.20
N LYS A 208 -5.80 -23.48 10.57
CA LYS A 208 -5.97 -24.88 11.03
C LYS A 208 -5.53 -25.94 10.02
N CYS A 209 -5.56 -25.62 8.72
CA CYS A 209 -5.12 -26.50 7.64
C CYS A 209 -3.70 -26.21 7.14
N ARG A 210 -2.91 -25.44 7.91
CA ARG A 210 -1.47 -25.33 7.65
C ARG A 210 -0.80 -26.65 7.99
N THR A 211 0.12 -27.10 7.14
CA THR A 211 0.92 -28.31 7.35
C THR A 211 2.40 -27.99 7.35
N MET A 212 3.20 -28.79 8.06
CA MET A 212 4.67 -28.67 8.06
C MET A 212 5.32 -29.67 7.11
N GLU A 213 4.55 -30.62 6.60
CA GLU A 213 4.93 -31.68 5.68
C GLU A 213 4.51 -31.29 4.26
N PRO A 214 5.44 -30.80 3.42
CA PRO A 214 5.10 -30.29 2.09
C PRO A 214 4.53 -31.37 1.15
N GLU A 215 4.78 -32.65 1.42
CA GLU A 215 4.22 -33.79 0.67
C GLU A 215 2.69 -33.91 0.82
N SER A 216 2.14 -33.43 1.93
CA SER A 216 0.69 -33.47 2.21
C SER A 216 -0.06 -32.23 1.72
N ALA A 217 0.66 -31.23 1.19
CA ALA A 217 0.10 -29.95 0.82
C ALA A 217 -0.62 -30.01 -0.54
N ALA A 218 -1.81 -29.42 -0.58
CA ALA A 218 -2.54 -29.16 -1.82
C ALA A 218 -2.22 -27.77 -2.41
N ALA A 219 -1.67 -26.87 -1.59
CA ALA A 219 -1.33 -25.50 -1.95
C ALA A 219 -0.02 -25.07 -1.28
N PHE A 220 0.76 -24.26 -1.97
CA PHE A 220 2.02 -23.70 -1.46
C PHE A 220 1.96 -22.18 -1.43
N TYR A 221 2.01 -21.60 -0.24
CA TYR A 221 2.02 -20.15 -0.05
C TYR A 221 3.44 -19.59 -0.05
N ILE A 222 3.65 -18.51 -0.80
CA ILE A 222 4.91 -17.76 -0.87
C ILE A 222 4.74 -16.45 -0.08
N PRO A 223 5.24 -16.35 1.16
CA PRO A 223 5.14 -15.14 1.98
C PRO A 223 6.12 -14.03 1.57
N PHE A 224 5.98 -13.54 0.33
CA PHE A 224 6.76 -12.43 -0.21
C PHE A 224 5.93 -11.14 -0.19
N TYR A 225 6.41 -10.09 0.49
CA TYR A 225 5.73 -8.80 0.57
C TYR A 225 6.06 -7.92 -0.66
N ALA A 226 5.64 -8.39 -1.83
CA ALA A 226 5.94 -7.78 -3.13
C ALA A 226 5.51 -6.30 -3.22
N GLY A 227 4.33 -5.97 -2.72
CA GLY A 227 3.74 -4.64 -2.73
C GLY A 227 4.47 -3.67 -1.82
N LEU A 228 4.86 -4.10 -0.62
CA LEU A 228 5.70 -3.31 0.26
C LEU A 228 7.11 -3.13 -0.30
N ALA A 229 7.72 -4.19 -0.83
CA ALA A 229 9.05 -4.17 -1.42
C ALA A 229 9.15 -3.19 -2.61
N VAL A 230 8.21 -3.25 -3.55
CA VAL A 230 8.21 -2.35 -4.72
C VAL A 230 7.82 -0.92 -4.33
N GLY A 231 6.94 -0.77 -3.32
CA GLY A 231 6.37 0.52 -2.91
C GLY A 231 7.43 1.57 -2.57
N LYS A 232 8.57 1.16 -2.00
CA LYS A 232 9.73 2.01 -1.70
C LYS A 232 10.24 2.77 -2.93
N TYR A 233 10.11 2.18 -4.11
CA TYR A 233 10.77 2.65 -5.33
C TYR A 233 9.83 3.38 -6.30
N LEU A 234 8.51 3.25 -6.14
CA LEU A 234 7.52 3.71 -7.13
C LEU A 234 7.52 5.24 -7.35
N TRP A 235 7.83 6.03 -6.32
CA TRP A 235 7.78 7.50 -6.38
C TRP A 235 9.16 8.17 -6.25
N LEU A 236 10.23 7.38 -6.26
CA LEU A 236 11.59 7.90 -6.24
C LEU A 236 12.06 8.12 -7.67
N ASN A 237 12.18 9.39 -8.09
CA ASN A 237 12.66 9.74 -9.44
C ASN A 237 14.05 9.17 -9.76
N SER A 238 14.86 8.87 -8.74
CA SER A 238 16.19 8.24 -8.89
C SER A 238 16.13 6.72 -9.04
N SER A 239 14.97 6.08 -8.87
CA SER A 239 14.87 4.62 -8.88
C SER A 239 14.93 4.05 -10.29
N THR A 240 15.84 3.10 -10.46
CA THR A 240 16.00 2.33 -11.69
C THR A 240 15.02 1.16 -11.75
N ALA A 241 14.71 0.68 -12.96
CA ALA A 241 13.94 -0.54 -13.16
C ALA A 241 14.55 -1.77 -12.46
N LYS A 242 15.88 -1.87 -12.45
CA LYS A 242 16.60 -2.94 -11.76
C LYS A 242 16.32 -2.96 -10.26
N GLU A 243 16.22 -1.80 -9.62
CA GLU A 243 15.86 -1.72 -8.19
C GLU A 243 14.41 -2.12 -7.94
N ARG A 244 13.48 -1.72 -8.81
CA ARG A 244 12.07 -2.12 -8.73
C ARG A 244 11.88 -3.62 -8.90
N ASP A 245 12.75 -4.28 -9.66
CA ASP A 245 12.67 -5.71 -9.97
C ASP A 245 13.48 -6.61 -9.04
N ARG A 246 14.50 -6.05 -8.35
CA ARG A 246 15.50 -6.79 -7.56
C ARG A 246 14.90 -7.81 -6.60
N HIS A 247 13.95 -7.41 -5.76
CA HIS A 247 13.38 -8.32 -4.75
C HIS A 247 12.65 -9.49 -5.41
N CYS A 248 11.91 -9.24 -6.48
CA CYS A 248 11.20 -10.28 -7.21
C CYS A 248 12.17 -11.24 -7.92
N GLU A 249 13.28 -10.74 -8.48
CA GLU A 249 14.31 -11.58 -9.11
C GLU A 249 14.97 -12.51 -8.12
N ILE A 250 15.38 -12.00 -6.95
CA ILE A 250 16.02 -12.84 -5.93
C ILE A 250 15.01 -13.85 -5.36
N MET A 251 13.75 -13.45 -5.18
CA MET A 251 12.67 -14.37 -4.76
C MET A 251 12.49 -15.51 -5.76
N LEU A 252 12.45 -15.19 -7.05
CA LEU A 252 12.29 -16.20 -8.09
C LEU A 252 13.48 -17.15 -8.17
N THR A 253 14.71 -16.65 -8.01
CA THR A 253 15.90 -17.51 -7.93
C THR A 253 15.78 -18.50 -6.77
N TRP A 254 15.42 -18.03 -5.58
CA TRP A 254 15.21 -18.89 -4.41
C TRP A 254 14.07 -19.89 -4.61
N LEU A 255 12.94 -19.44 -5.18
CA LEU A 255 11.76 -20.27 -5.41
C LEU A 255 12.04 -21.38 -6.43
N GLN A 256 12.81 -21.08 -7.48
CA GLN A 256 13.20 -22.03 -8.51
C GLN A 256 14.08 -23.17 -7.99
N GLU A 257 14.72 -23.02 -6.83
CA GLU A 257 15.49 -24.08 -6.19
C GLU A 257 14.62 -25.08 -5.43
N GLN A 258 13.38 -24.72 -5.09
CA GLN A 258 12.48 -25.52 -4.26
C GLN A 258 11.94 -26.76 -5.00
N PRO A 259 12.00 -27.97 -4.41
CA PRO A 259 11.56 -29.21 -5.07
C PRO A 259 10.11 -29.18 -5.56
N HIS A 260 9.20 -28.67 -4.74
CA HIS A 260 7.76 -28.63 -5.06
C HIS A 260 7.45 -27.64 -6.18
N TYR A 261 8.13 -26.48 -6.19
CA TYR A 261 8.03 -25.56 -7.31
C TYR A 261 8.59 -26.16 -8.60
N LYS A 262 9.72 -26.87 -8.57
CA LYS A 262 10.25 -27.57 -9.77
C LYS A 262 9.25 -28.62 -10.31
N LYS A 263 8.59 -29.34 -9.41
CA LYS A 263 7.61 -30.39 -9.75
C LYS A 263 6.36 -29.80 -10.42
N SER A 264 5.82 -28.72 -9.88
CA SER A 264 4.57 -28.12 -10.37
C SER A 264 4.78 -26.99 -11.38
N LYS A 265 5.99 -26.44 -11.50
CA LYS A 265 6.23 -25.19 -12.23
C LYS A 265 5.28 -24.05 -11.78
N GLY A 266 4.95 -23.99 -10.50
CA GLY A 266 4.18 -22.89 -9.94
C GLY A 266 2.64 -23.03 -9.95
N TRP A 267 2.06 -24.07 -10.56
CA TRP A 267 0.59 -24.13 -10.74
C TRP A 267 -0.18 -24.29 -9.42
N ASP A 268 0.43 -24.93 -8.41
CA ASP A 268 -0.11 -25.12 -7.05
C ASP A 268 0.48 -24.09 -6.05
N HIS A 269 1.12 -23.04 -6.57
CA HIS A 269 1.68 -21.94 -5.78
C HIS A 269 0.76 -20.73 -5.83
N PHE A 270 0.72 -20.00 -4.72
CA PHE A 270 0.08 -18.70 -4.67
C PHE A 270 0.81 -17.72 -3.76
N LEU A 271 0.58 -16.43 -4.00
CA LEU A 271 1.03 -15.34 -3.13
C LEU A 271 -0.02 -14.24 -3.06
N THR A 272 0.04 -13.47 -1.99
CA THR A 272 -0.70 -12.21 -1.85
C THR A 272 0.19 -11.07 -2.30
N MET A 273 -0.35 -10.15 -3.08
CA MET A 273 0.32 -8.95 -3.56
C MET A 273 -0.50 -7.75 -3.11
N GLY A 274 0.02 -6.99 -2.17
CA GLY A 274 -0.69 -5.95 -1.43
C GLY A 274 -0.95 -4.67 -2.23
N ARG A 275 -0.76 -4.70 -3.56
CA ARG A 275 -0.94 -3.56 -4.46
C ARG A 275 -1.74 -3.96 -5.68
N ILE A 276 -2.12 -2.98 -6.49
CA ILE A 276 -2.85 -3.21 -7.73
C ILE A 276 -1.95 -3.93 -8.74
N SER A 277 -2.53 -4.79 -9.59
CA SER A 277 -1.79 -5.58 -10.59
C SER A 277 -0.88 -4.74 -11.50
N TRP A 278 -1.24 -3.48 -11.77
CA TRP A 278 -0.48 -2.54 -12.60
C TRP A 278 0.87 -2.12 -11.99
N ASP A 279 1.04 -2.21 -10.67
CA ASP A 279 2.32 -1.92 -9.99
C ASP A 279 3.38 -3.00 -10.29
N PHE A 280 3.00 -4.09 -10.95
CA PHE A 280 3.86 -5.25 -11.22
C PHE A 280 3.91 -5.67 -12.70
N ARG A 281 3.38 -4.85 -13.61
CA ARG A 281 3.26 -5.13 -15.06
C ARG A 281 3.99 -4.10 -15.93
N ARG A 282 5.15 -3.64 -15.48
CA ARG A 282 6.04 -2.78 -16.26
C ARG A 282 6.52 -3.50 -17.51
N SER A 283 6.35 -2.88 -18.69
CA SER A 283 6.79 -3.46 -19.97
C SER A 283 8.13 -2.89 -20.45
N LYS A 284 8.41 -1.61 -20.20
CA LYS A 284 9.67 -0.96 -20.56
C LYS A 284 10.39 -0.35 -19.36
N ASP A 285 11.71 -0.23 -19.44
CA ASP A 285 12.58 0.74 -18.74
C ASP A 285 11.86 1.80 -17.88
N GLU A 286 11.32 2.73 -18.64
CA GLU A 286 10.75 4.01 -18.27
C GLU A 286 9.34 3.93 -17.69
N ASP A 287 8.66 2.79 -17.83
CA ASP A 287 7.28 2.63 -17.40
C ASP A 287 7.17 2.48 -15.86
N TRP A 288 5.96 2.72 -15.37
CA TRP A 288 5.58 2.56 -13.96
C TRP A 288 5.70 1.10 -13.49
N GLY A 289 6.03 0.92 -12.20
CA GLY A 289 5.94 -0.38 -11.52
C GLY A 289 7.18 -1.28 -11.67
N SER A 290 7.07 -2.51 -11.18
CA SER A 290 8.05 -3.59 -11.44
C SER A 290 7.61 -4.44 -12.63
N SER A 291 8.50 -5.25 -13.18
CA SER A 291 8.21 -6.28 -14.20
C SER A 291 7.80 -7.64 -13.58
N CYS A 292 7.61 -7.70 -12.26
CA CYS A 292 7.54 -8.94 -11.49
C CYS A 292 6.53 -9.97 -12.05
N ILE A 293 5.29 -9.56 -12.38
CA ILE A 293 4.28 -10.49 -12.93
C ILE A 293 4.66 -11.01 -14.32
N TYR A 294 5.41 -10.24 -15.11
CA TYR A 294 5.87 -10.68 -16.43
C TYR A 294 7.11 -11.57 -16.39
N LYS A 295 7.71 -11.77 -15.21
CA LYS A 295 8.83 -12.71 -15.09
C LYS A 295 8.31 -14.15 -15.27
N PRO A 296 8.99 -14.99 -16.09
CA PRO A 296 8.49 -16.33 -16.43
C PRO A 296 8.14 -17.22 -15.22
N GLY A 297 8.89 -17.09 -14.12
CA GLY A 297 8.65 -17.86 -12.90
C GLY A 297 7.35 -17.52 -12.15
N LEU A 298 6.70 -16.40 -12.47
CA LEU A 298 5.41 -16.02 -11.86
C LEU A 298 4.21 -16.35 -12.74
N ARG A 299 4.43 -16.84 -13.97
CA ARG A 299 3.39 -17.02 -14.98
C ARG A 299 2.25 -17.93 -14.51
N ASN A 300 2.59 -19.02 -13.81
CA ASN A 300 1.64 -20.06 -13.39
C ASN A 300 1.17 -19.93 -11.94
N ILE A 301 1.71 -18.97 -11.21
CA ILE A 301 1.41 -18.77 -9.80
C ILE A 301 0.11 -17.97 -9.67
N THR A 302 -0.81 -18.43 -8.81
CA THR A 302 -2.04 -17.66 -8.51
C THR A 302 -1.69 -16.43 -7.65
N ARG A 303 -2.20 -15.26 -8.02
CA ARG A 303 -1.86 -13.97 -7.42
C ARG A 303 -3.10 -13.33 -6.83
N LEU A 304 -3.15 -13.24 -5.50
CA LEU A 304 -4.22 -12.55 -4.79
C LEU A 304 -3.88 -11.05 -4.70
N LEU A 305 -4.65 -10.21 -5.37
CA LEU A 305 -4.38 -8.78 -5.57
C LEU A 305 -5.59 -7.95 -5.15
N ILE A 306 -5.38 -6.76 -4.60
CA ILE A 306 -6.47 -5.83 -4.29
C ILE A 306 -7.14 -5.26 -5.56
N GLU A 307 -6.45 -5.29 -6.70
CA GLU A 307 -7.05 -5.06 -8.03
C GLU A 307 -6.42 -6.03 -9.03
N ARG A 308 -7.24 -6.87 -9.67
CA ARG A 308 -6.77 -7.82 -10.70
C ARG A 308 -6.72 -7.21 -12.09
N ASN A 309 -5.89 -7.79 -12.95
CA ASN A 309 -6.13 -7.74 -14.39
C ASN A 309 -7.20 -8.79 -14.75
N PRO A 310 -8.43 -8.41 -15.16
CA PRO A 310 -9.48 -9.39 -15.46
C PRO A 310 -9.15 -10.34 -16.62
N TRP A 311 -8.15 -10.00 -17.43
CA TRP A 311 -7.71 -10.80 -18.58
C TRP A 311 -6.54 -11.73 -18.26
N ASP A 312 -6.07 -11.74 -17.03
CA ASP A 312 -5.07 -12.68 -16.57
C ASP A 312 -5.74 -13.69 -15.63
N TYR A 313 -5.85 -14.94 -16.08
CA TYR A 313 -6.52 -16.01 -15.35
C TYR A 313 -5.94 -16.23 -13.94
N PHE A 314 -4.65 -15.97 -13.76
CA PHE A 314 -3.97 -16.19 -12.48
C PHE A 314 -4.13 -15.02 -11.50
N ASP A 315 -4.65 -13.85 -11.93
CA ASP A 315 -4.96 -12.75 -11.02
C ASP A 315 -6.34 -12.92 -10.40
N ILE A 316 -6.41 -12.81 -9.08
CA ILE A 316 -7.65 -12.85 -8.30
C ILE A 316 -7.79 -11.56 -7.51
N GLY A 317 -8.92 -10.89 -7.71
CA GLY A 317 -9.28 -9.71 -6.93
C GLY A 317 -9.75 -10.14 -5.54
N ILE A 318 -9.02 -9.74 -4.50
CA ILE A 318 -9.43 -9.84 -3.11
C ILE A 318 -9.89 -8.48 -2.59
N PRO A 319 -10.79 -8.41 -1.58
CA PRO A 319 -11.23 -7.16 -1.01
C PRO A 319 -10.06 -6.34 -0.47
N TYR A 320 -10.09 -5.03 -0.72
CA TYR A 320 -9.18 -4.13 -0.03
C TYR A 320 -9.37 -4.26 1.49
N PRO A 321 -8.30 -4.20 2.30
CA PRO A 321 -8.43 -4.12 3.75
C PRO A 321 -9.28 -2.91 4.16
N THR A 322 -10.36 -3.17 4.89
CA THR A 322 -11.27 -2.16 5.47
C THR A 322 -10.87 -1.85 6.91
N GLY A 323 -11.54 -0.88 7.54
CA GLY A 323 -11.24 -0.51 8.93
C GLY A 323 -11.87 -1.41 10.00
N PHE A 324 -12.82 -2.28 9.64
CA PHE A 324 -13.52 -3.14 10.59
C PHE A 324 -12.90 -4.53 10.62
N HIS A 325 -12.40 -4.92 11.79
CA HIS A 325 -11.75 -6.20 12.07
C HIS A 325 -12.47 -6.90 13.22
N PRO A 326 -13.53 -7.68 12.95
CA PRO A 326 -14.32 -8.31 14.00
C PRO A 326 -13.51 -9.33 14.79
N ASP A 327 -13.73 -9.36 16.11
CA ASP A 327 -13.08 -10.26 17.05
C ASP A 327 -13.83 -11.59 17.20
N SER A 328 -15.15 -11.54 16.99
CA SER A 328 -16.07 -12.66 17.23
C SER A 328 -17.24 -12.64 16.26
N TYR A 329 -17.95 -13.76 16.16
CA TYR A 329 -19.21 -13.83 15.41
C TYR A 329 -20.21 -12.77 15.90
N SER A 330 -20.23 -12.51 17.20
CA SER A 330 -21.11 -11.52 17.80
C SER A 330 -20.78 -10.09 17.37
N ASP A 331 -19.52 -9.76 17.07
CA ASP A 331 -19.14 -8.45 16.50
C ASP A 331 -19.74 -8.26 15.11
N VAL A 332 -19.65 -9.32 14.28
CA VAL A 332 -20.21 -9.31 12.92
C VAL A 332 -21.71 -9.06 12.98
N ILE A 333 -22.45 -9.82 13.79
CA ILE A 333 -23.90 -9.68 13.93
C ILE A 333 -24.27 -8.29 14.46
N ARG A 334 -23.57 -7.79 15.49
CA ARG A 334 -23.80 -6.44 16.03
C ARG A 334 -23.58 -5.37 14.97
N TRP A 335 -22.51 -5.47 14.19
CA TRP A 335 -22.24 -4.52 13.12
C TRP A 335 -23.32 -4.56 12.04
N GLN A 336 -23.70 -5.77 11.59
CA GLN A 336 -24.78 -5.95 10.60
C GLN A 336 -26.10 -5.35 11.09
N SER A 337 -26.51 -5.61 12.34
CA SER A 337 -27.71 -5.00 12.92
C SER A 337 -27.60 -3.48 12.99
N PHE A 338 -26.46 -2.94 13.45
CA PHE A 338 -26.23 -1.50 13.51
C PHE A 338 -26.40 -0.82 12.14
N VAL A 339 -25.77 -1.33 11.08
CA VAL A 339 -25.87 -0.71 9.75
C VAL A 339 -27.22 -0.93 9.07
N ARG A 340 -27.95 -2.00 9.44
CA ARG A 340 -29.31 -2.30 8.97
C ARG A 340 -30.33 -1.33 9.54
N GLU A 341 -30.26 -1.07 10.84
CA GLU A 341 -31.20 -0.21 11.56
C GLU A 341 -30.82 1.28 11.49
N ARG A 342 -29.65 1.58 10.93
CA ARG A 342 -29.14 2.95 10.82
C ARG A 342 -30.08 3.82 9.99
N ARG A 343 -30.62 4.87 10.62
CA ARG A 343 -31.32 5.95 9.91
C ARG A 343 -30.33 6.72 9.04
N ARG A 344 -30.66 6.84 7.75
CA ARG A 344 -29.89 7.57 6.74
C ARG A 344 -30.64 8.84 6.36
N ASN A 345 -29.97 9.98 6.41
CA ASN A 345 -30.58 11.28 6.13
C ASN A 345 -30.27 11.80 4.72
N SER A 346 -29.31 11.17 4.03
CA SER A 346 -28.88 11.57 2.69
C SER A 346 -29.17 10.48 1.67
N LEU A 347 -29.64 10.86 0.48
CA LEU A 347 -29.86 9.91 -0.60
C LEU A 347 -28.54 9.33 -1.08
N PHE A 348 -27.53 10.18 -1.28
CA PHE A 348 -26.23 9.72 -1.73
C PHE A 348 -25.06 10.52 -1.17
N CYS A 349 -23.86 10.02 -1.34
CA CYS A 349 -22.66 10.76 -0.98
C CYS A 349 -21.50 10.55 -1.93
N PHE A 350 -20.55 11.48 -1.90
CA PHE A 350 -19.27 11.33 -2.56
C PHE A 350 -18.10 11.73 -1.64
N ALA A 351 -17.24 10.76 -1.33
CA ALA A 351 -15.95 10.98 -0.72
C ALA A 351 -14.86 10.96 -1.80
N GLY A 352 -14.26 12.10 -2.08
CA GLY A 352 -13.27 12.21 -3.14
C GLY A 352 -12.84 13.64 -3.43
N ALA A 353 -11.82 13.77 -4.27
CA ALA A 353 -11.31 15.05 -4.75
C ALA A 353 -11.01 15.00 -6.26
N PRO A 354 -11.11 16.14 -6.96
CA PRO A 354 -10.66 16.26 -8.33
C PRO A 354 -9.18 15.94 -8.47
N ARG A 355 -8.80 15.28 -9.56
CA ARG A 355 -7.41 15.12 -9.95
C ARG A 355 -6.97 16.32 -10.76
N ARG A 356 -6.12 17.15 -10.17
CA ARG A 356 -5.66 18.44 -10.73
C ARG A 356 -5.04 18.33 -12.13
N THR A 357 -4.48 17.17 -12.46
CA THR A 357 -3.81 16.91 -13.75
C THR A 357 -4.75 16.51 -14.89
N PHE A 358 -6.02 16.17 -14.61
CA PHE A 358 -6.97 15.70 -15.62
C PHE A 358 -7.96 16.79 -16.00
N ARG A 359 -7.91 17.23 -17.27
CA ARG A 359 -8.99 18.06 -17.84
C ARG A 359 -10.28 17.24 -17.86
N ASN A 360 -11.40 17.89 -17.52
CA ASN A 360 -12.73 17.25 -17.46
C ASN A 360 -12.76 16.00 -16.56
N ASP A 361 -12.14 16.06 -15.39
CA ASP A 361 -12.16 14.93 -14.44
C ASP A 361 -13.60 14.59 -14.06
N PHE A 362 -13.95 13.32 -14.24
CA PHE A 362 -15.25 12.78 -13.88
C PHE A 362 -15.59 13.00 -12.40
N ARG A 363 -14.57 13.00 -11.51
CA ARG A 363 -14.79 13.32 -10.08
C ARG A 363 -15.29 14.75 -9.87
N THR A 364 -14.87 15.71 -10.70
CA THR A 364 -15.37 17.08 -10.68
C THR A 364 -16.85 17.13 -11.07
N ILE A 365 -17.25 16.36 -12.09
CA ILE A 365 -18.65 16.28 -12.52
C ILE A 365 -19.53 15.74 -11.38
N LEU A 366 -19.09 14.66 -10.72
CA LEU A 366 -19.82 14.09 -9.58
C LEU A 366 -19.89 15.05 -8.38
N LEU A 367 -18.80 15.78 -8.08
CA LEU A 367 -18.80 16.80 -7.03
C LEU A 367 -19.78 17.93 -7.34
N ASN A 368 -19.83 18.40 -8.58
CA ASN A 368 -20.76 19.44 -8.99
C ASN A 368 -22.21 18.97 -8.86
N GLN A 369 -22.55 17.80 -9.42
CA GLN A 369 -23.90 17.23 -9.27
C GLN A 369 -24.30 17.02 -7.81
N CYS A 370 -23.36 16.58 -6.95
CA CYS A 370 -23.62 16.41 -5.52
C CYS A 370 -23.90 17.77 -4.83
N ARG A 371 -23.11 18.81 -5.13
CA ARG A 371 -23.33 20.18 -4.60
C ARG A 371 -24.67 20.75 -5.07
N GLU A 372 -25.02 20.57 -6.33
CA GLU A 372 -26.28 21.00 -6.93
C GLU A 372 -27.50 20.24 -6.37
N SER A 373 -27.28 19.05 -5.82
CA SER A 373 -28.33 18.21 -5.21
C SER A 373 -28.77 18.65 -3.81
N GLY A 374 -28.16 19.71 -3.25
CA GLY A 374 -28.51 20.25 -1.94
C GLY A 374 -28.40 19.20 -0.83
N GLY A 375 -29.36 19.19 0.09
CA GLY A 375 -29.40 18.26 1.22
C GLY A 375 -29.51 16.77 0.84
N SER A 376 -29.79 16.44 -0.42
CA SER A 376 -29.83 15.05 -0.88
C SER A 376 -28.45 14.40 -0.97
N CYS A 377 -27.36 15.19 -1.06
CA CYS A 377 -26.01 14.66 -1.22
C CYS A 377 -24.99 15.19 -0.21
N ARG A 378 -24.21 14.28 0.40
CA ARG A 378 -23.08 14.62 1.27
C ARG A 378 -21.75 14.52 0.53
N THR A 379 -20.87 15.49 0.74
CA THR A 379 -19.49 15.44 0.23
C THR A 379 -18.48 15.35 1.35
N VAL A 380 -17.43 14.55 1.14
CA VAL A 380 -16.20 14.63 1.91
C VAL A 380 -15.09 15.01 0.94
N ASP A 381 -14.55 16.22 1.13
CA ASP A 381 -13.42 16.70 0.35
C ASP A 381 -12.14 15.96 0.77
N CYS A 382 -11.66 15.11 -0.13
CA CYS A 382 -10.45 14.32 0.04
C CYS A 382 -9.20 14.97 -0.55
N THR A 383 -9.17 16.30 -0.67
CA THR A 383 -7.98 17.02 -1.14
C THR A 383 -6.84 16.89 -0.12
N GLY A 384 -5.62 16.66 -0.60
CA GLY A 384 -4.46 16.43 0.28
C GLY A 384 -4.53 15.07 0.97
N SER A 385 -4.02 14.97 2.21
CA SER A 385 -3.89 13.70 2.94
C SER A 385 -5.14 13.24 3.69
N ARG A 386 -6.25 14.00 3.62
CA ARG A 386 -7.42 13.82 4.50
C ARG A 386 -8.11 12.46 4.40
N CYS A 387 -7.93 11.70 3.31
CA CYS A 387 -8.64 10.43 3.11
C CYS A 387 -7.73 9.20 2.96
N PHE A 388 -6.42 9.31 3.22
CA PHE A 388 -5.46 8.25 2.89
C PHE A 388 -5.66 6.95 3.71
N ASN A 389 -5.92 7.04 5.02
CA ASN A 389 -6.04 5.88 5.92
C ASN A 389 -7.47 5.66 6.45
N GLY A 390 -8.45 6.33 5.84
CA GLY A 390 -9.80 6.48 6.39
C GLY A 390 -9.89 7.66 7.36
N THR A 391 -11.08 8.23 7.48
CA THR A 391 -11.40 9.23 8.51
C THR A 391 -12.80 9.00 9.06
N SER A 392 -13.05 9.54 10.26
CA SER A 392 -14.38 9.59 10.84
C SER A 392 -15.39 10.23 9.90
N ALA A 393 -15.01 11.31 9.21
CA ALA A 393 -15.86 11.99 8.23
C ALA A 393 -16.32 11.08 7.07
N ILE A 394 -15.45 10.21 6.55
CA ILE A 394 -15.81 9.26 5.49
C ILE A 394 -16.79 8.22 6.04
N THR A 395 -16.46 7.62 7.17
CA THR A 395 -17.25 6.57 7.81
C THR A 395 -18.65 7.09 8.16
N GLU A 396 -18.74 8.24 8.80
CA GLU A 396 -19.99 8.91 9.14
C GLU A 396 -20.82 9.22 7.88
N THR A 397 -20.17 9.71 6.82
CA THR A 397 -20.85 10.03 5.56
C THR A 397 -21.44 8.79 4.90
N PHE A 398 -20.72 7.67 4.88
CA PHE A 398 -21.27 6.41 4.36
C PHE A 398 -22.37 5.84 5.26
N LEU A 399 -22.27 5.97 6.58
CA LEU A 399 -23.31 5.55 7.52
C LEU A 399 -24.60 6.38 7.40
N ASP A 400 -24.51 7.64 6.95
CA ASP A 400 -25.66 8.55 6.83
C ASP A 400 -26.33 8.54 5.44
N SER A 401 -25.77 7.81 4.46
CA SER A 401 -26.21 7.86 3.05
C SER A 401 -26.72 6.52 2.54
N ASP A 402 -27.78 6.53 1.73
CA ASP A 402 -28.27 5.29 1.09
C ASP A 402 -27.30 4.78 0.04
N PHE A 403 -26.84 5.66 -0.85
CA PHE A 403 -25.93 5.34 -1.94
C PHE A 403 -24.56 6.03 -1.80
N CYS A 404 -23.50 5.40 -2.28
CA CYS A 404 -22.17 6.00 -2.31
C CYS A 404 -21.61 6.01 -3.73
N LEU A 405 -21.16 7.17 -4.20
CA LEU A 405 -20.63 7.28 -5.56
C LEU A 405 -19.21 6.71 -5.62
N GLN A 406 -19.03 5.69 -6.47
CA GLN A 406 -17.77 4.96 -6.62
C GLN A 406 -17.16 5.12 -8.04
N PRO A 407 -16.67 6.33 -8.44
CA PRO A 407 -15.86 6.46 -9.64
C PRO A 407 -14.54 5.66 -9.54
N ARG A 408 -13.81 5.55 -10.65
CA ARG A 408 -12.49 4.90 -10.64
C ARG A 408 -11.45 5.63 -9.78
N GLY A 409 -10.45 4.86 -9.34
CA GLY A 409 -9.23 5.32 -8.69
C GLY A 409 -8.25 6.01 -9.65
N ASP A 410 -6.98 5.96 -9.28
CA ASP A 410 -5.89 6.12 -10.24
C ASP A 410 -5.86 4.93 -11.22
N SER A 411 -6.31 3.76 -10.74
CA SER A 411 -6.65 2.55 -11.50
C SER A 411 -8.17 2.33 -11.57
N PHE A 412 -8.64 1.10 -11.79
CA PHE A 412 -10.08 0.80 -11.97
C PHE A 412 -10.87 0.75 -10.67
N THR A 413 -10.22 0.44 -9.54
CA THR A 413 -10.88 0.17 -8.26
C THR A 413 -10.32 1.06 -7.14
N ARG A 414 -10.95 1.02 -5.97
CA ARG A 414 -10.56 1.78 -4.77
C ARG A 414 -11.03 1.05 -3.51
N ARG A 415 -10.27 1.16 -2.41
CA ARG A 415 -10.71 0.73 -1.06
C ARG A 415 -12.09 1.27 -0.67
N SER A 416 -12.39 2.52 -1.04
CA SER A 416 -13.67 3.20 -0.81
C SER A 416 -14.91 2.39 -1.21
N ILE A 417 -14.80 1.45 -2.17
CA ILE A 417 -15.89 0.55 -2.54
C ILE A 417 -16.28 -0.31 -1.32
N PHE A 418 -15.30 -0.94 -0.69
CA PHE A 418 -15.50 -1.83 0.45
C PHE A 418 -15.84 -1.06 1.73
N ASP A 419 -15.20 0.09 2.00
CA ASP A 419 -15.56 0.92 3.16
C ASP A 419 -17.04 1.37 3.09
N CYS A 420 -17.53 1.70 1.90
CA CYS A 420 -18.93 2.03 1.68
C CYS A 420 -19.86 0.84 1.95
N MET A 421 -19.53 -0.33 1.42
CA MET A 421 -20.34 -1.54 1.59
C MET A 421 -20.35 -2.00 3.06
N VAL A 422 -19.22 -1.94 3.76
CA VAL A 422 -19.14 -2.21 5.20
C VAL A 422 -20.03 -1.27 6.01
N ALA A 423 -20.16 0.00 5.60
CA ALA A 423 -21.09 0.96 6.23
C ALA A 423 -22.57 0.74 5.85
N GLY A 424 -22.92 -0.30 5.09
CA GLY A 424 -24.27 -0.57 4.62
C GLY A 424 -24.79 0.42 3.58
N SER A 425 -23.91 1.19 2.93
CA SER A 425 -24.28 2.04 1.80
C SER A 425 -24.12 1.26 0.48
N ILE A 426 -25.04 1.52 -0.46
CA ILE A 426 -25.11 0.83 -1.75
C ILE A 426 -24.14 1.50 -2.74
N PRO A 427 -23.15 0.77 -3.29
CA PRO A 427 -22.21 1.34 -4.24
C PRO A 427 -22.86 1.69 -5.58
N VAL A 428 -22.54 2.89 -6.07
CA VAL A 428 -22.90 3.38 -7.40
C VAL A 428 -21.66 3.38 -8.29
N PHE A 429 -21.61 2.45 -9.24
CA PHE A 429 -20.48 2.28 -10.16
C PHE A 429 -20.70 3.00 -11.48
N PHE A 430 -19.60 3.51 -12.03
CA PHE A 430 -19.58 4.20 -13.34
C PHE A 430 -18.71 3.51 -14.39
N TRP A 431 -18.10 2.38 -14.01
CA TRP A 431 -17.33 1.50 -14.89
C TRP A 431 -17.63 0.06 -14.47
N ARG A 432 -18.09 -0.78 -15.40
CA ARG A 432 -18.35 -2.20 -15.13
C ARG A 432 -17.10 -2.92 -14.58
N ARG A 433 -15.92 -2.53 -15.06
CA ARG A 433 -14.62 -3.06 -14.63
C ARG A 433 -14.27 -2.74 -13.17
N SER A 434 -14.92 -1.78 -12.51
CA SER A 434 -14.59 -1.42 -11.12
C SER A 434 -15.01 -2.48 -10.09
N ALA A 435 -15.98 -3.34 -10.42
CA ALA A 435 -16.44 -4.39 -9.51
C ALA A 435 -16.78 -5.70 -10.23
N TYR A 436 -17.60 -5.63 -11.29
CA TYR A 436 -18.22 -6.81 -11.93
C TYR A 436 -17.21 -7.74 -12.61
N PHE A 437 -15.99 -7.28 -12.86
CA PHE A 437 -14.90 -8.07 -13.41
C PHE A 437 -13.71 -8.22 -12.45
N GLN A 438 -13.87 -7.89 -11.16
CA GLN A 438 -12.75 -7.83 -10.21
C GLN A 438 -12.85 -8.89 -9.11
N TYR A 439 -13.96 -8.93 -8.40
CA TYR A 439 -14.07 -9.62 -7.10
C TYR A 439 -15.08 -10.78 -7.12
N GLN A 440 -15.00 -11.62 -8.17
CA GLN A 440 -15.96 -12.72 -8.40
C GLN A 440 -16.10 -13.68 -7.22
N TRP A 441 -15.06 -13.85 -6.41
CA TRP A 441 -15.12 -14.73 -5.23
C TRP A 441 -15.82 -14.08 -4.02
N PHE A 442 -15.98 -12.76 -4.03
CA PHE A 442 -16.34 -11.98 -2.84
C PHE A 442 -17.61 -11.16 -2.99
N LEU A 443 -18.01 -10.80 -4.21
CA LEU A 443 -19.20 -10.01 -4.48
C LEU A 443 -20.31 -10.86 -5.10
N PRO A 444 -21.59 -10.47 -4.96
CA PRO A 444 -22.71 -11.19 -5.56
C PRO A 444 -22.59 -11.27 -7.10
N ASP A 445 -23.02 -12.40 -7.65
CA ASP A 445 -22.99 -12.65 -9.10
C ASP A 445 -23.92 -11.71 -9.88
N GLU A 446 -25.07 -11.36 -9.29
CA GLU A 446 -26.04 -10.45 -9.88
C GLU A 446 -25.72 -8.98 -9.51
N PRO A 447 -25.21 -8.15 -10.43
CA PRO A 447 -24.76 -6.79 -10.09
C PRO A 447 -25.84 -5.89 -9.49
N GLY A 448 -27.07 -5.98 -10.03
CA GLY A 448 -28.21 -5.19 -9.58
C GLY A 448 -28.73 -5.56 -8.20
N SER A 449 -28.30 -6.70 -7.65
CA SER A 449 -28.71 -7.13 -6.30
C SER A 449 -28.05 -6.35 -5.17
N TYR A 450 -26.94 -5.64 -5.44
CA TYR A 450 -26.17 -4.95 -4.39
C TYR A 450 -25.64 -3.58 -4.81
N SER A 451 -25.86 -3.16 -6.06
CA SER A 451 -25.23 -1.95 -6.60
C SER A 451 -26.05 -1.33 -7.71
N VAL A 452 -25.79 -0.04 -7.95
CA VAL A 452 -26.36 0.70 -9.09
C VAL A 452 -25.26 0.96 -10.11
N TYR A 453 -25.53 0.71 -11.39
CA TYR A 453 -24.64 1.11 -12.48
C TYR A 453 -25.23 2.30 -13.22
N ILE A 454 -24.44 3.38 -13.34
CA ILE A 454 -24.77 4.53 -14.17
C ILE A 454 -23.65 4.73 -15.17
N ASP A 455 -23.96 4.71 -16.46
CA ASP A 455 -22.93 4.87 -17.48
C ASP A 455 -22.26 6.25 -17.37
N ARG A 456 -20.93 6.26 -17.24
CA ARG A 456 -20.15 7.48 -17.10
C ARG A 456 -20.38 8.46 -18.24
N ASP A 457 -20.48 7.98 -19.47
CA ASP A 457 -20.62 8.86 -20.62
C ASP A 457 -22.04 9.44 -20.69
N ALA A 458 -23.06 8.70 -20.23
CA ALA A 458 -24.39 9.26 -20.00
C ALA A 458 -24.38 10.38 -18.93
N VAL A 459 -23.65 10.21 -17.82
CA VAL A 459 -23.47 11.26 -16.80
C VAL A 459 -22.75 12.48 -17.35
N LYS A 460 -21.68 12.29 -18.15
CA LYS A 460 -21.00 13.39 -18.84
C LYS A 460 -21.91 14.13 -19.81
N ASN A 461 -22.87 13.43 -20.41
CA ASN A 461 -23.84 13.98 -21.35
C ASN A 461 -25.11 14.51 -20.67
N GLY A 462 -25.10 14.72 -19.35
CA GLY A 462 -26.17 15.42 -18.62
C GLY A 462 -27.13 14.52 -17.84
N THR A 463 -26.89 13.20 -17.76
CA THR A 463 -27.68 12.33 -16.88
C THR A 463 -27.48 12.76 -15.42
N SER A 464 -28.58 13.06 -14.74
CA SER A 464 -28.59 13.39 -13.32
C SER A 464 -28.48 12.13 -12.47
N VAL A 465 -27.38 12.01 -11.71
CA VAL A 465 -27.18 10.90 -10.76
C VAL A 465 -28.30 10.88 -9.72
N LYS A 466 -28.71 12.04 -9.21
CA LYS A 466 -29.81 12.15 -8.25
C LYS A 466 -31.11 11.57 -8.82
N ALA A 467 -31.50 11.97 -10.03
CA ALA A 467 -32.75 11.50 -10.64
C ALA A 467 -32.76 9.99 -10.88
N VAL A 468 -31.62 9.41 -11.26
CA VAL A 468 -31.48 7.95 -11.38
C VAL A 468 -31.66 7.27 -10.03
N LEU A 469 -31.05 7.78 -8.97
CA LEU A 469 -31.15 7.18 -7.63
C LEU A 469 -32.55 7.35 -7.01
N GLU A 470 -33.25 8.44 -7.30
CA GLU A 470 -34.65 8.67 -6.88
C GLU A 470 -35.65 7.76 -7.60
N SER A 471 -35.27 7.16 -8.72
CA SER A 471 -36.14 6.21 -9.43
C SER A 471 -36.29 4.87 -8.73
N TYR A 472 -35.40 4.53 -7.80
CA TYR A 472 -35.48 3.31 -7.00
C TYR A 472 -36.48 3.49 -5.86
N THR A 473 -37.36 2.50 -5.71
CA THR A 473 -38.28 2.41 -4.58
C THR A 473 -37.53 2.12 -3.28
N LYS A 474 -38.16 2.46 -2.14
CA LYS A 474 -37.61 2.13 -0.81
C LYS A 474 -37.38 0.63 -0.64
N GLU A 475 -38.21 -0.20 -1.26
CA GLU A 475 -38.09 -1.67 -1.21
C GLU A 475 -36.85 -2.14 -1.97
N GLU A 476 -36.62 -1.66 -3.19
CA GLU A 476 -35.42 -1.98 -3.96
C GLU A 476 -34.14 -1.54 -3.23
N VAL A 477 -34.15 -0.33 -2.66
CA VAL A 477 -33.05 0.17 -1.82
C VAL A 477 -32.84 -0.73 -0.59
N SER A 478 -33.91 -1.15 0.08
CA SER A 478 -33.83 -2.06 1.23
C SER A 478 -33.23 -3.42 0.84
N ASN A 479 -33.68 -4.00 -0.27
CA ASN A 479 -33.20 -5.29 -0.76
C ASN A 479 -31.72 -5.24 -1.16
N MET A 480 -31.31 -4.19 -1.87
CA MET A 480 -29.90 -3.96 -2.20
C MET A 480 -29.04 -3.83 -0.96
N ARG A 481 -29.50 -3.07 0.03
CA ARG A 481 -28.77 -2.90 1.29
C ARG A 481 -28.66 -4.20 2.07
N GLU A 482 -29.73 -4.99 2.16
CA GLU A 482 -29.68 -6.27 2.85
C GLU A 482 -28.66 -7.21 2.18
N LYS A 483 -28.60 -7.23 0.86
CA LYS A 483 -27.57 -7.98 0.12
C LYS A 483 -26.15 -7.50 0.44
N VAL A 484 -25.94 -6.18 0.52
CA VAL A 484 -24.65 -5.60 0.95
C VAL A 484 -24.29 -6.05 2.37
N ILE A 485 -25.24 -6.00 3.30
CA ILE A 485 -25.05 -6.36 4.72
C ILE A 485 -24.75 -7.85 4.88
N GLU A 486 -25.48 -8.71 4.17
CA GLU A 486 -25.26 -10.16 4.11
C GLU A 486 -23.81 -10.49 3.72
N TYR A 487 -23.23 -9.71 2.79
CA TYR A 487 -21.90 -9.93 2.25
C TYR A 487 -20.76 -9.32 3.09
N ILE A 488 -21.05 -8.55 4.14
CA ILE A 488 -20.02 -7.92 4.99
C ILE A 488 -18.92 -8.91 5.47
N PRO A 489 -19.22 -10.13 5.92
CA PRO A 489 -18.18 -11.08 6.32
C PRO A 489 -17.18 -11.39 5.19
N ARG A 490 -17.62 -11.40 3.93
CA ARG A 490 -16.77 -11.66 2.75
C ARG A 490 -15.80 -10.52 2.43
N MET A 491 -15.91 -9.35 3.05
CA MET A 491 -15.09 -8.17 2.75
C MET A 491 -14.33 -7.61 3.96
N VAL A 492 -14.42 -8.27 5.12
CA VAL A 492 -13.70 -7.90 6.35
C VAL A 492 -12.71 -8.99 6.70
N TYR A 493 -11.70 -8.62 7.50
CA TYR A 493 -10.65 -9.53 7.95
C TYR A 493 -10.69 -9.62 9.48
N ALA A 494 -10.72 -10.83 10.02
CA ALA A 494 -10.77 -11.09 11.46
C ALA A 494 -9.58 -10.45 12.18
N LYS A 495 -9.83 -9.96 13.40
CA LYS A 495 -8.78 -9.41 14.26
C LYS A 495 -7.78 -10.46 14.72
N HIS A 496 -8.26 -11.65 15.06
CA HIS A 496 -7.37 -12.75 15.48
C HIS A 496 -6.83 -13.51 14.28
N SER A 497 -5.56 -13.92 14.37
CA SER A 497 -4.89 -14.72 13.33
C SER A 497 -5.52 -16.11 13.11
N LYS A 498 -6.34 -16.59 14.04
CA LYS A 498 -7.09 -17.85 13.92
C LYS A 498 -8.41 -17.71 13.16
N GLY A 499 -8.83 -16.50 12.79
CA GLY A 499 -10.14 -16.24 12.20
C GLY A 499 -11.24 -16.09 13.26
N ILE A 500 -12.49 -16.29 12.84
CA ILE A 500 -13.68 -16.14 13.69
C ILE A 500 -14.44 -17.45 13.72
N ASP A 501 -14.65 -18.00 14.91
CA ASP A 501 -15.45 -19.21 15.05
C ASP A 501 -16.91 -18.96 14.59
N GLY A 502 -17.43 -19.86 13.75
CA GLY A 502 -18.81 -19.82 13.26
C GLY A 502 -19.07 -18.89 12.07
N VAL A 503 -18.08 -18.12 11.59
CA VAL A 503 -18.23 -17.31 10.38
C VAL A 503 -16.93 -17.19 9.59
N LYS A 504 -17.01 -17.39 8.28
CA LYS A 504 -15.91 -17.18 7.36
C LYS A 504 -15.74 -15.70 7.06
N ASP A 505 -14.50 -15.26 7.02
CA ASP A 505 -14.15 -13.90 6.60
C ASP A 505 -13.47 -13.86 5.22
N ALA A 506 -13.07 -12.68 4.75
CA ALA A 506 -12.45 -12.51 3.43
C ALA A 506 -11.21 -13.40 3.23
N PHE A 507 -10.44 -13.67 4.28
CA PHE A 507 -9.31 -14.58 4.20
C PHE A 507 -9.76 -16.02 3.95
N ASP A 508 -10.75 -16.50 4.71
CA ASP A 508 -11.24 -17.88 4.58
C ASP A 508 -11.84 -18.13 3.20
N PHE A 509 -12.62 -17.18 2.66
CA PHE A 509 -13.14 -17.26 1.29
C PHE A 509 -12.01 -17.26 0.23
N ALA A 510 -10.94 -16.51 0.45
CA ALA A 510 -9.78 -16.54 -0.44
C ALA A 510 -9.10 -17.92 -0.46
N MET A 511 -8.92 -18.52 0.72
CA MET A 511 -8.32 -19.85 0.85
C MET A 511 -9.18 -20.94 0.19
N GLU A 512 -10.49 -20.89 0.38
CA GLU A 512 -11.42 -21.81 -0.29
C GLU A 512 -11.37 -21.69 -1.81
N GLY A 513 -11.31 -20.45 -2.31
CA GLY A 513 -11.15 -20.20 -3.74
C GLY A 513 -9.81 -20.74 -4.28
N VAL A 514 -8.72 -20.60 -3.52
CA VAL A 514 -7.40 -21.15 -3.88
C VAL A 514 -7.45 -22.67 -3.99
N PHE A 515 -7.96 -23.36 -2.96
CA PHE A 515 -8.07 -24.81 -2.97
C PHE A 515 -8.98 -25.32 -4.09
N THR A 516 -10.11 -24.65 -4.31
CA THR A 516 -11.05 -24.97 -5.39
C THR A 516 -10.36 -24.85 -6.75
N ARG A 517 -9.66 -23.73 -7.00
CA ARG A 517 -8.89 -23.55 -8.24
C ARG A 517 -7.87 -24.66 -8.44
N PHE A 518 -7.08 -25.00 -7.42
CA PHE A 518 -6.04 -26.01 -7.58
C PHE A 518 -6.62 -27.40 -7.84
N LYS A 519 -7.77 -27.72 -7.23
CA LYS A 519 -8.52 -28.94 -7.53
C LYS A 519 -9.06 -28.96 -8.96
N GLU A 520 -9.54 -27.84 -9.48
CA GLU A 520 -9.96 -27.71 -10.89
C GLU A 520 -8.78 -27.87 -11.84
N GLN A 521 -7.60 -27.35 -11.49
CA GLN A 521 -6.38 -27.48 -12.27
C GLN A 521 -5.80 -28.89 -12.32
N LEU A 522 -6.20 -29.78 -11.39
CA LEU A 522 -5.88 -31.21 -11.44
C LEU A 522 -6.75 -31.99 -12.44
N GLN A 523 -7.93 -31.46 -12.76
CA GLN A 523 -8.61 -31.52 -14.05
C GLN A 523 -7.84 -32.11 -15.26
N PRO A 524 -8.04 -33.35 -15.76
CA PRO A 524 -7.40 -33.78 -17.01
C PRO A 524 -7.68 -32.86 -18.21
N GLY A 525 -8.83 -32.16 -18.20
CA GLY A 525 -9.20 -31.17 -19.20
C GLY A 525 -8.66 -29.75 -18.98
N PHE A 526 -7.97 -29.47 -17.85
CA PHE A 526 -7.44 -28.14 -17.58
C PHE A 526 -6.12 -27.92 -18.31
N HIS A 527 -6.07 -26.92 -19.19
CA HIS A 527 -4.84 -26.56 -19.90
C HIS A 527 -3.84 -25.88 -18.96
N LYS A 528 -2.83 -26.63 -18.51
CA LYS A 528 -1.69 -26.07 -17.77
C LYS A 528 -0.74 -25.37 -18.75
N TRP A 529 -0.53 -24.07 -18.55
CA TRP A 529 0.42 -23.28 -19.33
C TRP A 529 1.84 -23.86 -19.14
N LYS A 530 2.45 -24.32 -20.24
CA LYS A 530 3.72 -25.07 -20.23
C LYS A 530 4.96 -24.21 -20.05
#